data_AF-A0A1H4I714-F1
#
_entry.id   AF-A0A1H4I714-F1
#
_cell.length_a   1.000
_cell.length_b   1.000
_cell.length_c   1.000
_cell.angle_alpha   90.00
_cell.angle_beta   90.00
_cell.angle_gamma   90.00
#
_symmetry.space_group_name_H-M   'P 1'
#
loop_
_entity.id
_entity.type
_entity.pdbx_description
1 polymer ?
#
loop_
_entity_poly.entity_id
_entity_poly.type
_entity_poly.pdbx_seq_one_letter_code
_entity_poly.pdbx_strand_id
1 'polypeptide(L)'
;MNNERVQQQSLQALHDAAALLHAARGLVNMLEDLVDSGIRDTHRVGVSQAVIAEAVSLTPGRVSQVIGAAPALEGWSDRVALIRDWPREALEVQKSHFKGAMTYPPYKRRRVGLPQESEGPA
;
A
#
# COMPACT_ATOMS: atom_id res chain seq x y z
N MET A 1 -12.93 44.99 6.70
CA MET A 1 -13.08 44.22 5.44
C MET A 1 -11.92 43.25 5.13
N ASN A 2 -10.68 43.45 5.62
CA ASN A 2 -9.59 42.47 5.39
C ASN A 2 -9.71 41.17 6.22
N ASN A 3 -10.28 41.26 7.43
CA ASN A 3 -10.33 40.11 8.35
C ASN A 3 -11.29 39.00 7.86
N GLU A 4 -12.45 39.37 7.32
CA GLU A 4 -13.44 38.41 6.80
C GLU A 4 -12.91 37.65 5.58
N ARG A 5 -12.15 38.30 4.69
CA ARG A 5 -11.51 37.63 3.54
C ARG A 5 -10.45 36.64 3.99
N VAL A 6 -9.61 37.00 4.96
CA VAL A 6 -8.58 36.09 5.50
C VAL A 6 -9.24 34.90 6.22
N GLN A 7 -10.32 35.14 6.96
CA GLN A 7 -11.09 34.07 7.61
C GLN A 7 -11.72 33.13 6.58
N GLN A 8 -12.35 33.66 5.53
CA GLN A 8 -12.93 32.85 4.45
C GLN A 8 -11.88 32.03 3.70
N GLN A 9 -10.73 32.63 3.36
CA GLN A 9 -9.61 31.92 2.72
C GLN A 9 -9.07 30.79 3.60
N SER A 10 -8.93 31.03 4.90
CA SER A 10 -8.45 30.02 5.84
C SER A 10 -9.45 28.86 5.98
N LEU A 11 -10.75 29.16 6.04
CA LEU A 11 -11.80 28.14 6.08
C LEU A 11 -11.85 27.32 4.78
N GLN A 12 -11.70 27.96 3.63
CA GLN A 12 -11.65 27.27 2.34
C GLN A 12 -10.45 26.32 2.27
N ALA A 13 -9.26 26.78 2.65
CA ALA A 13 -8.06 25.95 2.67
C ALA A 13 -8.21 24.73 3.60
N LEU A 14 -8.85 24.91 4.77
CA LEU A 14 -9.14 23.81 5.69
C LEU A 14 -10.14 22.82 5.09
N HIS A 15 -11.21 23.30 4.46
CA HIS A 15 -12.18 22.47 3.77
C HIS A 15 -11.51 21.63 2.66
N ASP A 16 -10.68 22.26 1.84
CA ASP A 16 -9.99 21.58 0.74
C ASP A 16 -9.01 20.52 1.27
N ALA A 17 -8.29 20.82 2.36
CA ALA A 17 -7.44 19.85 3.03
C ALA A 17 -8.23 18.65 3.60
N ALA A 18 -9.40 18.89 4.21
CA ALA A 18 -10.27 17.83 4.70
C ALA A 18 -10.81 16.96 3.56
N ALA A 19 -11.27 17.58 2.47
CA ALA A 19 -11.73 16.87 1.28
C ALA A 19 -10.62 15.99 0.69
N LEU A 20 -9.40 16.51 0.59
CA LEU A 20 -8.24 15.75 0.13
C LEU A 20 -7.93 14.56 1.05
N LEU A 21 -7.97 14.74 2.37
CA LEU A 21 -7.77 13.65 3.33
C LEU A 21 -8.82 12.54 3.17
N HIS A 22 -10.08 12.91 2.98
CA HIS A 22 -11.15 11.94 2.75
C HIS A 22 -10.96 11.18 1.43
N ALA A 23 -10.60 11.89 0.36
CA ALA A 23 -10.28 11.26 -0.93
C ALA A 23 -9.08 10.31 -0.81
N ALA A 24 -8.02 10.72 -0.11
CA ALA A 24 -6.83 9.89 0.10
C ALA A 24 -7.15 8.62 0.89
N ARG A 25 -7.98 8.70 1.94
CA ARG A 25 -8.48 7.53 2.66
C ARG A 25 -9.29 6.60 1.76
N GLY A 26 -10.16 7.17 0.93
CA GLY A 26 -10.91 6.40 -0.08
C GLY A 26 -9.98 5.67 -1.05
N LEU A 27 -8.91 6.32 -1.51
CA LEU A 27 -7.90 5.69 -2.36
C LEU A 27 -7.15 4.57 -1.65
N VAL A 28 -6.78 4.74 -0.38
CA VAL A 28 -6.14 3.68 0.42
C VAL A 28 -7.04 2.45 0.50
N ASN A 29 -8.31 2.62 0.86
CA ASN A 29 -9.27 1.52 0.92
C ASN A 29 -9.40 0.81 -0.45
N MET A 30 -9.46 1.59 -1.54
CA MET A 30 -9.53 1.04 -2.89
C MET A 30 -8.27 0.24 -3.27
N LEU A 31 -7.08 0.70 -2.85
CA LEU A 31 -5.83 -0.02 -3.06
C LEU A 31 -5.79 -1.33 -2.27
N GLU A 32 -6.30 -1.34 -1.03
CA GLU A 32 -6.46 -2.56 -0.24
C GLU A 32 -7.37 -3.57 -0.94
N ASP A 33 -8.52 -3.11 -1.45
CA ASP A 33 -9.45 -3.95 -2.22
C ASP A 33 -8.83 -4.51 -3.52
N LEU A 34 -7.99 -3.72 -4.19
CA LEU A 34 -7.26 -4.14 -5.38
C LEU A 34 -6.21 -5.19 -5.06
N VAL A 35 -5.45 -5.03 -3.97
CA VAL A 35 -4.48 -6.03 -3.50
C VAL A 35 -5.19 -7.33 -3.15
N ASP A 36 -6.29 -7.25 -2.39
CA ASP A 36 -7.09 -8.42 -2.02
C ASP A 36 -7.64 -9.14 -3.26
N SER A 37 -8.04 -8.39 -4.29
CA SER A 37 -8.49 -8.95 -5.57
C SER A 37 -7.36 -9.60 -6.37
N GLY A 38 -6.19 -8.97 -6.41
CA GLY A 38 -4.99 -9.53 -7.04
C GLY A 38 -4.52 -10.82 -6.36
N ILE A 39 -4.60 -10.90 -5.03
CA ILE A 39 -4.33 -12.13 -4.26
C ILE A 39 -5.26 -13.27 -4.72
N ARG A 40 -6.57 -13.00 -4.81
CA ARG A 40 -7.57 -13.98 -5.23
C ARG A 40 -7.34 -14.47 -6.66
N ASP A 41 -7.12 -13.56 -7.60
CA ASP A 41 -6.91 -13.93 -9.00
C ASP A 41 -5.58 -14.66 -9.23
N THR A 42 -4.52 -14.24 -8.55
CA THR A 42 -3.21 -14.93 -8.60
C THR A 42 -3.33 -16.36 -8.05
N HIS A 43 -4.11 -16.56 -6.99
CA HIS A 43 -4.39 -17.89 -6.48
C HIS A 43 -5.23 -18.74 -7.46
N ARG A 44 -6.24 -18.14 -8.11
CA ARG A 44 -7.09 -18.83 -9.11
C ARG A 44 -6.30 -19.39 -10.29
N VAL A 45 -5.22 -18.72 -10.70
CA VAL A 45 -4.33 -19.22 -11.76
C VAL A 45 -3.28 -20.24 -11.27
N GLY A 46 -3.37 -20.69 -10.01
CA GLY A 46 -2.60 -21.81 -9.47
C GLY A 46 -1.34 -21.43 -8.69
N VAL A 47 -1.12 -20.14 -8.40
CA VAL A 47 0.01 -19.72 -7.56
C VAL A 47 -0.27 -20.07 -6.10
N SER A 48 0.73 -20.65 -5.42
CA SER A 48 0.57 -21.07 -4.03
C SER A 48 0.43 -19.88 -3.07
N GLN A 49 -0.35 -20.06 -1.99
CA GLN A 49 -0.56 -19.02 -0.98
C GLN A 49 0.74 -18.54 -0.33
N ALA A 50 1.74 -19.42 -0.18
CA ALA A 50 3.04 -19.08 0.37
C ALA A 50 3.79 -18.08 -0.54
N VAL A 51 3.78 -18.32 -1.85
CA VAL A 51 4.41 -17.43 -2.83
C VAL A 51 3.68 -16.08 -2.88
N ILE A 52 2.34 -16.09 -2.82
CA ILE A 52 1.55 -14.86 -2.77
C ILE A 52 1.86 -14.07 -1.50
N ALA A 53 1.86 -14.72 -0.32
CA ALA A 53 2.15 -14.09 0.96
C ALA A 53 3.51 -13.40 0.99
N GLU A 54 4.53 -14.04 0.41
CA GLU A 54 5.85 -13.44 0.25
C GLU A 54 5.80 -12.19 -0.66
N ALA A 55 5.15 -12.30 -1.83
CA ALA A 55 5.08 -11.23 -2.81
C ALA A 55 4.38 -9.96 -2.30
N VAL A 56 3.31 -10.11 -1.50
CA VAL A 56 2.56 -8.97 -0.93
C VAL A 56 2.98 -8.63 0.50
N SER A 57 3.97 -9.33 1.07
CA SER A 57 4.42 -9.17 2.46
C SER A 57 3.31 -9.27 3.51
N LEU A 58 2.38 -10.20 3.31
CA LEU A 58 1.32 -10.52 4.27
C LEU A 58 1.59 -11.86 4.94
N THR A 59 0.95 -12.10 6.08
CA THR A 59 1.02 -13.42 6.72
C THR A 59 0.22 -14.45 5.91
N PRO A 60 0.60 -15.74 5.94
CA PRO A 60 -0.18 -16.80 5.28
C PRO A 60 -1.65 -16.83 5.77
N GLY A 61 -1.88 -16.55 7.05
CA GLY A 61 -3.23 -16.46 7.61
C GLY A 61 -4.06 -15.34 6.99
N ARG A 62 -3.47 -14.16 6.77
CA ARG A 62 -4.16 -13.05 6.07
C ARG A 62 -4.47 -13.41 4.62
N VAL A 63 -3.53 -14.03 3.89
CA VAL A 63 -3.77 -14.47 2.51
C VAL A 63 -4.90 -15.51 2.43
N SER A 64 -4.92 -16.48 3.33
CA SER A 64 -5.99 -17.47 3.41
C SER A 64 -7.36 -16.84 3.65
N GLN A 65 -7.46 -15.86 4.57
CA GLN A 65 -8.69 -15.09 4.78
C GLN A 65 -9.16 -14.34 3.54
N VAL A 66 -8.23 -13.71 2.80
CA VAL A 66 -8.53 -12.95 1.58
C VAL A 66 -9.04 -13.85 0.46
N ILE A 67 -8.49 -15.06 0.33
CA ILE A 67 -8.92 -16.05 -0.66
C ILE A 67 -10.32 -16.58 -0.34
N GLY A 68 -10.68 -16.72 0.94
CA GLY A 68 -12.01 -17.14 1.38
C GLY A 68 -13.09 -16.04 1.35
N ALA A 69 -12.74 -14.81 0.96
CA ALA A 69 -13.65 -13.67 0.97
C ALA A 69 -14.48 -13.53 -0.33
N ALA A 70 -15.24 -12.44 -0.42
CA ALA A 70 -16.08 -12.08 -1.57
C ALA A 70 -15.31 -12.05 -2.91
N PRO A 71 -15.99 -12.14 -4.07
CA PRO A 71 -15.32 -12.31 -5.37
C PRO A 71 -14.38 -11.15 -5.71
N ALA A 72 -13.31 -11.47 -6.45
CA ALA A 72 -12.32 -10.49 -6.92
C ALA A 72 -12.95 -9.43 -7.83
N LEU A 73 -12.42 -8.20 -7.75
CA LEU A 73 -12.77 -7.11 -8.64
C LEU A 73 -12.27 -7.41 -10.06
N GLU A 74 -13.16 -7.36 -11.04
CA GLU A 74 -12.78 -7.48 -12.46
C GLU A 74 -11.87 -6.31 -12.90
N GLY A 75 -10.87 -6.63 -13.72
CA GLY A 75 -9.95 -5.65 -14.29
C GLY A 75 -9.03 -4.98 -13.26
N TRP A 76 -8.74 -5.63 -12.14
CA TRP A 76 -7.88 -5.05 -11.09
C TRP A 76 -6.48 -4.68 -11.60
N SER A 77 -5.91 -5.46 -12.53
CA SER A 77 -4.60 -5.20 -13.12
C SER A 77 -4.56 -3.87 -13.88
N ASP A 78 -5.61 -3.58 -14.64
CA ASP A 78 -5.73 -2.34 -15.43
C ASP A 78 -5.92 -1.15 -14.50
N ARG A 79 -6.71 -1.31 -13.44
CA ARG A 79 -6.90 -0.29 -12.40
C ARG A 79 -5.59 0.02 -11.66
N VAL A 80 -4.79 -1.00 -11.33
CA VAL A 80 -3.46 -0.80 -10.73
C VAL A 80 -2.54 -0.05 -11.67
N ALA A 81 -2.55 -0.38 -12.96
CA ALA A 81 -1.74 0.34 -13.96
C ALA A 81 -2.14 1.84 -14.03
N LEU A 82 -3.42 2.16 -14.03
CA LEU A 82 -3.91 3.54 -14.04
C LEU A 82 -3.53 4.33 -12.76
N ILE A 83 -3.52 3.68 -11.60
CA ILE A 83 -3.18 4.35 -10.32
C ILE A 83 -1.67 4.53 -10.16
N ARG A 84 -0.86 3.59 -10.65
CA ARG A 84 0.60 3.60 -10.48
C ARG A 84 1.26 4.89 -10.99
N ASP A 85 0.70 5.49 -12.03
CA ASP A 85 1.25 6.67 -12.67
C ASP A 85 0.67 8.00 -12.12
N TRP A 86 -0.20 7.93 -11.11
CA TRP A 86 -0.85 9.08 -10.47
C TRP A 86 0.02 9.71 -9.35
N PRO A 87 -0.05 11.03 -9.14
CA PRO A 87 0.71 12.04 -9.86
C PRO A 87 2.12 12.16 -9.23
N ARG A 88 3.08 11.34 -9.70
CA ARG A 88 4.45 11.31 -9.14
C ARG A 88 5.05 12.71 -8.96
N GLU A 89 4.87 13.57 -9.95
CA GLU A 89 5.45 14.92 -10.00
C GLU A 89 4.91 15.84 -8.91
N ALA A 90 3.60 15.79 -8.64
CA ALA A 90 2.98 16.62 -7.61
C ALA A 90 3.38 16.18 -6.18
N LEU A 91 3.63 14.87 -5.99
CA LEU A 91 4.05 14.32 -4.70
C LEU A 91 5.54 14.53 -4.42
N GLU A 92 6.41 14.51 -5.44
CA GLU A 92 7.85 14.73 -5.27
C GLU A 92 8.17 16.11 -4.66
N VAL A 93 7.41 17.16 -5.01
CA VAL A 93 7.57 18.50 -4.42
C VAL A 93 7.25 18.51 -2.91
N GLN A 94 6.34 17.64 -2.47
CA GLN A 94 5.90 17.56 -1.07
C GLN A 94 6.69 16.55 -0.23
N LYS A 95 7.64 15.83 -0.84
CA LYS A 95 8.39 14.72 -0.22
C LYS A 95 9.12 15.11 1.06
N SER A 96 9.66 16.33 1.13
CA SER A 96 10.34 16.87 2.32
C SER A 96 9.40 17.14 3.51
N HIS A 97 8.10 17.30 3.25
CA HIS A 97 7.09 17.58 4.27
C HIS A 97 6.51 16.31 4.91
N PHE A 98 6.68 15.15 4.26
CA PHE A 98 6.31 13.86 4.86
C PHE A 98 7.40 13.42 5.84
N LYS A 99 7.12 13.50 7.14
CA LYS A 99 8.04 13.02 8.20
C LYS A 99 8.12 11.49 8.33
N GLY A 100 7.41 10.76 7.48
CA GLY A 100 7.53 9.30 7.37
C GLY A 100 8.52 8.94 6.27
N ALA A 101 9.45 8.03 6.55
CA ALA A 101 10.31 7.49 5.50
C ALA A 101 9.43 6.86 4.41
N MET A 102 9.45 7.43 3.20
CA MET A 102 8.97 6.74 2.00
C MET A 102 9.85 5.49 1.80
N THR A 103 9.46 4.37 2.41
CA THR A 103 10.06 3.07 2.14
C THR A 103 9.53 2.54 0.82
N TYR A 104 10.13 2.97 -0.30
CA TYR A 104 10.12 2.16 -1.52
C TYR A 104 11.43 2.31 -2.33
N PRO A 105 12.06 1.19 -2.76
CA PRO A 105 11.65 -0.20 -2.55
C PRO A 105 12.03 -0.72 -1.15
N PRO A 106 11.18 -1.52 -0.48
CA PRO A 106 11.51 -2.16 0.78
C PRO A 106 12.43 -3.38 0.53
N TYR A 107 12.98 -3.92 1.62
CA TYR A 107 13.88 -5.08 1.72
C TYR A 107 15.38 -4.82 1.53
N LYS A 108 16.08 -4.82 2.68
CA LYS A 108 17.38 -5.49 2.74
C LYS A 108 17.12 -6.99 2.55
N ARG A 109 17.72 -7.61 1.52
CA ARG A 109 17.83 -9.07 1.43
C ARG A 109 18.40 -9.59 2.75
N ARG A 110 17.60 -10.34 3.52
CA ARG A 110 18.14 -11.09 4.65
C ARG A 110 19.06 -12.16 4.04
N ARG A 111 20.38 -12.05 4.23
CA ARG A 111 21.29 -13.13 3.87
C ARG A 111 20.87 -14.36 4.67
N VAL A 112 20.50 -15.42 3.95
CA VAL A 112 20.47 -16.77 4.50
C VAL A 112 21.91 -17.11 4.88
N GLY A 113 22.16 -17.28 6.18
CA GLY A 113 23.41 -17.81 6.73
C GLY A 113 23.08 -19.10 7.48
N LEU A 114 23.69 -20.18 7.02
CA LEU A 114 23.60 -21.59 7.41
C LEU A 114 23.90 -21.89 8.91
N PRO A 115 23.57 -23.10 9.41
CA PRO A 115 23.54 -23.43 10.83
C PRO A 115 24.93 -23.48 11.45
N GLN A 116 25.06 -23.01 12.70
CA GLN A 116 26.24 -23.33 13.49
C GLN A 116 26.09 -24.73 14.07
N GLU A 117 26.79 -25.66 13.45
CA GLU A 117 27.37 -26.80 14.15
C GLU A 117 28.26 -26.25 15.28
N SER A 118 27.98 -26.67 16.50
CA SER A 118 28.95 -26.62 17.58
C SER A 118 28.81 -27.90 18.40
N GLU A 119 29.41 -28.97 17.87
CA GLU A 119 30.00 -30.02 18.70
C GLU A 119 31.02 -29.38 19.66
N GLY A 120 31.17 -29.97 20.87
CA GLY A 120 32.19 -29.60 21.86
C GLY A 120 33.62 -29.74 21.31
N PRO A 121 34.68 -29.45 22.10
CA PRO A 121 34.90 -30.09 23.40
C PRO A 121 35.64 -29.22 24.46
N ALA A 122 35.57 -29.66 25.73
CA ALA A 122 36.70 -29.76 26.67
C ALA A 122 36.23 -30.47 27.95
#